data_AF-A0A7X8MKH6-F1
#
_entry.id   AF-A0A7X8MKH6-F1
#
_cell.length_a   1.000
_cell.length_b   1.000
_cell.length_c   1.000
_cell.angle_alpha   90.00
_cell.angle_beta   90.00
_cell.angle_gamma   90.00
#
_symmetry.space_group_name_H-M   'P 1'
#
loop_
_entity.id
_entity.type
_entity.pdbx_description
1 polymer ?
#
loop_
_entity_poly.entity_id
_entity_poly.type
_entity_poly.pdbx_seq_one_letter_code
_entity_poly.pdbx_strand_id
1 'polypeptide(L)'
;MFADITAGDIEIINMLDLLTPSGKREVREYTRYILTKQYRREVMVAIFQNKLLANLLHSIVFLVERDDFDIGPLQKRISQIKELYYAIFEQVHNRYLEVVDDLDSNEVVREFGRISFENLEEVLKQGNPTVIRREVINFQQEYNKLGKKKDARQIVAV
;
A
#
# COMPACT_ATOMS: atom_id res chain seq x y z
N MET A 1 26.72 -1.05 -7.23
CA MET A 1 25.25 -1.21 -7.35
C MET A 1 24.81 -1.47 -8.79
N PHE A 2 25.66 -2.14 -9.60
CA PHE A 2 25.32 -2.70 -10.91
C PHE A 2 25.85 -4.14 -10.91
N ALA A 3 25.07 -5.05 -10.36
CA ALA A 3 25.27 -6.49 -10.43
C ALA A 3 23.84 -7.04 -10.51
N ASP A 4 23.31 -7.55 -11.62
CA ASP A 4 23.90 -8.09 -12.84
C ASP A 4 23.21 -7.45 -14.06
N ILE A 5 23.97 -6.77 -14.92
CA ILE A 5 23.43 -6.29 -16.20
C ILE A 5 23.24 -7.51 -17.11
N THR A 6 22.00 -7.78 -17.50
CA THR A 6 21.67 -8.89 -18.39
C THR A 6 21.86 -8.51 -19.85
N ALA A 7 21.89 -9.50 -20.75
CA ALA A 7 21.91 -9.24 -22.18
C ALA A 7 20.69 -8.41 -22.64
N GLY A 8 19.53 -8.58 -22.00
CA GLY A 8 18.33 -7.80 -22.29
C GLY A 8 18.47 -6.33 -21.87
N ASP A 9 19.16 -6.04 -20.76
CA ASP A 9 19.42 -4.66 -20.33
C ASP A 9 20.33 -3.95 -21.33
N ILE A 10 21.36 -4.65 -21.83
CA ILE A 10 22.28 -4.13 -22.87
C ILE A 10 21.51 -3.85 -24.17
N GLU A 11 20.60 -4.75 -24.57
CA GLU A 11 19.76 -4.56 -25.75
C GLU A 11 18.92 -3.28 -25.64
N ILE A 12 18.28 -3.05 -24.49
CA ILE A 12 17.49 -1.82 -24.24
C ILE A 12 18.36 -0.56 -24.31
N ILE A 13 19.56 -0.59 -23.73
CA ILE A 13 20.50 0.53 -23.77
C ILE A 13 20.92 0.82 -25.23
N ASN A 14 21.24 -0.21 -26.01
CA ASN A 14 21.62 -0.06 -27.41
C ASN A 14 20.46 0.50 -28.25
N MET A 15 19.22 0.04 -28.02
CA MET A 15 18.03 0.59 -28.67
C MET A 15 17.85 2.07 -28.34
N LEU A 16 18.00 2.44 -27.06
CA LEU A 16 17.92 3.82 -26.64
C LEU A 16 18.99 4.69 -27.30
N ASP A 17 20.22 4.19 -27.47
CA ASP A 17 21.31 4.98 -28.06
C ASP A 17 21.02 5.44 -29.50
N LEU A 18 20.38 4.56 -30.28
CA LEU A 18 19.97 4.82 -31.67
C LEU A 18 18.84 5.85 -31.81
N LEU A 19 18.09 6.14 -30.73
CA LEU A 19 16.99 7.09 -30.77
C LEU A 19 17.47 8.53 -30.84
N THR A 20 16.70 9.36 -31.57
CA THR A 20 16.84 10.81 -31.53
C THR A 20 16.52 11.35 -30.12
N PRO A 21 16.91 12.59 -29.78
CA PRO A 21 16.53 13.20 -28.51
C PRO A 21 15.01 13.21 -28.25
N SER A 22 14.19 13.40 -29.29
CA SER A 22 12.73 13.30 -29.17
C SER A 22 12.27 11.89 -28.81
N GLY A 23 12.79 10.87 -29.50
CA GLY A 23 12.46 9.47 -29.20
C GLY A 23 12.88 9.07 -27.79
N LYS A 24 14.07 9.50 -27.33
CA LYS A 24 14.53 9.28 -25.94
C LYS A 24 13.57 9.92 -24.92
N ARG A 25 13.02 11.09 -25.23
CA ARG A 25 12.04 11.78 -24.37
C ARG A 25 10.72 11.01 -24.33
N GLU A 26 10.18 10.61 -25.47
CA GLU A 26 8.92 9.85 -25.55
C GLU A 26 9.01 8.52 -24.78
N VAL A 27 10.10 7.77 -24.97
CA VAL A 27 10.33 6.53 -24.22
C VAL A 27 10.39 6.81 -22.72
N ARG A 28 11.08 7.87 -22.28
CA ARG A 28 11.14 8.24 -20.85
C ARG A 28 9.75 8.57 -20.29
N GLU A 29 8.95 9.34 -21.02
CA GLU A 29 7.58 9.69 -20.60
C GLU A 29 6.70 8.43 -20.51
N TYR A 30 6.81 7.53 -21.48
CA TYR A 30 6.09 6.25 -21.47
C TYR A 30 6.54 5.34 -20.33
N THR A 31 7.85 5.19 -20.10
CA THR A 31 8.39 4.41 -18.98
C THR A 31 7.90 4.95 -17.64
N ARG A 32 7.88 6.28 -17.44
CA ARG A 32 7.32 6.90 -16.24
C ARG A 32 5.85 6.55 -16.06
N TYR A 33 5.05 6.64 -17.12
CA TYR A 33 3.65 6.27 -17.07
C TYR A 33 3.43 4.80 -16.65
N ILE A 34 4.22 3.88 -17.21
CA ILE A 34 4.15 2.45 -16.85
C ILE A 34 4.58 2.23 -15.39
N LEU A 35 5.67 2.86 -14.95
CA LEU A 35 6.14 2.78 -13.57
C LEU A 35 5.09 3.30 -12.58
N THR A 36 4.39 4.40 -12.89
CA THR A 36 3.31 4.92 -12.04
C THR A 36 2.15 3.92 -11.92
N LYS A 37 1.77 3.25 -13.01
CA LYS A 37 0.75 2.18 -12.96
C LYS A 37 1.21 1.00 -12.11
N GLN A 38 2.47 0.61 -12.29
CA GLN A 38 3.06 -0.49 -11.54
C GLN A 38 3.13 -0.17 -10.04
N TYR A 39 3.60 1.02 -9.68
CA TYR A 39 3.60 1.53 -8.31
C TYR A 39 2.22 1.42 -7.66
N ARG A 40 1.17 1.94 -8.33
CA ARG A 40 -0.21 1.91 -7.79
C ARG A 40 -0.68 0.49 -7.48
N ARG A 41 -0.33 -0.47 -8.35
CA ARG A 41 -0.66 -1.88 -8.15
C ARG A 41 0.16 -2.51 -7.03
N GLU A 42 1.47 -2.28 -7.03
CA GLU A 42 2.38 -2.89 -6.06
C GLU A 42 2.10 -2.42 -4.64
N VAL A 43 1.80 -1.13 -4.42
CA VAL A 43 1.47 -0.64 -3.09
C VAL A 43 0.15 -1.21 -2.58
N MET A 44 -0.86 -1.39 -3.44
CA MET A 44 -2.11 -2.08 -3.10
C MET A 44 -1.86 -3.52 -2.67
N VAL A 45 -1.04 -4.26 -3.43
CA VAL A 45 -0.68 -5.65 -3.11
C VAL A 45 0.13 -5.72 -1.82
N ALA A 46 1.15 -4.87 -1.69
CA ALA A 46 2.05 -4.86 -0.54
C ALA A 46 1.33 -4.59 0.78
N ILE A 47 0.23 -3.82 0.76
CA ILE A 47 -0.58 -3.51 1.94
C ILE A 47 -1.70 -4.54 2.13
N PHE A 48 -2.57 -4.73 1.14
CA PHE A 48 -3.83 -5.46 1.32
C PHE A 48 -3.72 -6.98 1.11
N GLN A 49 -2.58 -7.46 0.60
CA GLN A 49 -2.26 -8.90 0.52
C GLN A 49 -1.14 -9.28 1.50
N ASN A 50 -0.80 -8.38 2.43
CA ASN A 50 0.22 -8.64 3.44
C ASN A 50 -0.32 -9.56 4.53
N LYS A 51 0.23 -10.78 4.59
CA LYS A 51 -0.18 -11.79 5.59
C LYS A 51 0.03 -11.32 7.03
N LEU A 52 1.08 -10.54 7.29
CA LEU A 52 1.36 -10.06 8.64
C LEU A 52 0.34 -9.00 9.09
N LEU A 53 0.03 -8.02 8.23
CA LEU A 53 -1.05 -7.05 8.51
C LEU A 53 -2.39 -7.76 8.70
N ALA A 54 -2.74 -8.71 7.82
CA ALA A 54 -3.97 -9.49 7.94
C ALA A 54 -4.05 -10.24 9.29
N ASN A 55 -2.95 -10.86 9.72
CA ASN A 55 -2.88 -11.55 11.01
C ASN A 55 -3.02 -10.59 12.20
N LEU A 56 -2.39 -9.42 12.14
CA LEU A 56 -2.52 -8.41 13.19
C LEU A 56 -3.94 -7.85 13.26
N LEU A 57 -4.58 -7.60 12.12
CA LEU A 57 -5.98 -7.20 12.04
C LEU A 57 -6.92 -8.26 12.61
N HIS A 58 -6.68 -9.53 12.29
CA HIS A 58 -7.42 -10.64 12.91
C HIS A 58 -7.23 -10.67 14.43
N SER A 59 -6.02 -10.36 14.93
CA SER A 59 -5.74 -10.35 16.36
C SER A 59 -6.53 -9.28 17.12
N ILE A 60 -6.71 -8.08 16.55
CA ILE A 60 -7.49 -7.02 17.21
C ILE A 60 -8.99 -7.32 17.23
N VAL A 61 -9.50 -7.99 16.19
CA VAL A 61 -10.89 -8.46 16.16
C VAL A 61 -11.14 -9.46 17.29
N PHE A 62 -10.27 -10.46 17.42
CA PHE A 62 -10.36 -11.44 18.50
C PHE A 62 -10.23 -10.80 19.91
N LEU A 63 -9.47 -9.71 20.05
CA LEU A 63 -9.39 -8.97 21.31
C LEU A 63 -10.74 -8.32 21.65
N VAL A 64 -11.36 -7.62 20.70
CA VAL A 64 -12.62 -6.89 20.97
C VAL A 64 -13.85 -7.81 21.08
N GLU A 65 -13.78 -9.05 20.58
CA GLU A 65 -14.84 -10.05 20.74
C GLU A 65 -15.04 -10.51 22.19
N ARG A 66 -14.04 -10.31 23.06
CA ARG A 66 -14.18 -10.59 24.50
C ARG A 66 -15.10 -9.55 25.15
N ASP A 67 -15.92 -9.99 26.10
CA ASP A 67 -16.87 -9.09 26.78
C ASP A 67 -16.18 -8.03 27.65
N ASP A 68 -14.98 -8.32 28.16
CA ASP A 68 -14.21 -7.52 29.11
C ASP A 68 -12.82 -7.13 28.58
N PHE A 69 -12.71 -6.81 27.28
CA PHE A 69 -11.41 -6.48 26.70
C PHE A 69 -10.79 -5.20 27.28
N ASP A 70 -9.48 -5.25 27.53
CA ASP A 70 -8.69 -4.11 27.97
C ASP A 70 -8.26 -3.25 26.76
N ILE A 71 -8.47 -1.94 26.88
CA ILE A 71 -8.08 -0.93 25.88
C ILE A 71 -6.56 -0.87 25.73
N GLY A 72 -5.78 -1.05 26.80
CA GLY A 72 -4.33 -0.94 26.76
C GLY A 72 -3.66 -1.91 25.78
N PRO A 73 -3.90 -3.23 25.87
CA PRO A 73 -3.43 -4.22 24.90
C PRO A 73 -3.92 -3.95 23.47
N LEU A 74 -5.18 -3.53 23.31
CA LEU A 74 -5.75 -3.21 22.01
C LEU A 74 -5.03 -2.02 21.35
N GLN A 75 -4.81 -0.94 22.12
CA GLN A 75 -4.11 0.25 21.64
C GLN A 75 -2.67 -0.08 21.21
N LYS A 76 -1.94 -0.88 22.00
CA LYS A 76 -0.59 -1.35 21.63
C LYS A 76 -0.60 -2.12 20.30
N ARG A 77 -1.59 -3.00 20.10
CA ARG A 77 -1.75 -3.74 18.84
C ARG A 77 -2.06 -2.84 17.65
N ILE A 78 -2.93 -1.84 17.84
CA ILE A 78 -3.26 -0.87 16.79
C ILE A 78 -2.03 -0.04 16.40
N SER A 79 -1.22 0.39 17.38
CA SER A 79 0.06 1.07 17.10
C SER A 79 1.01 0.21 16.27
N GLN A 80 1.15 -1.08 16.59
CA GLN A 80 1.97 -2.00 15.79
C GLN A 80 1.46 -2.15 14.35
N ILE A 81 0.14 -2.20 14.15
CA ILE A 81 -0.46 -2.24 12.82
C ILE A 81 -0.16 -0.95 12.05
N LYS A 82 -0.30 0.20 12.70
CA LYS A 82 -0.01 1.52 12.12
C LYS A 82 1.43 1.65 11.67
N GLU A 83 2.37 1.30 12.53
CA GLU A 83 3.82 1.33 12.22
C GLU A 83 4.15 0.43 11.03
N LEU A 84 3.68 -0.83 11.06
CA LEU A 84 3.92 -1.76 9.96
C LEU A 84 3.31 -1.29 8.64
N TYR A 85 2.08 -0.76 8.69
CA TYR A 85 1.37 -0.24 7.53
C TYR A 85 2.17 0.84 6.82
N TYR A 86 2.61 1.87 7.56
CA TYR A 86 3.35 2.98 6.98
C TYR A 86 4.76 2.56 6.57
N ALA A 87 5.43 1.68 7.31
CA ALA A 87 6.73 1.15 6.92
C ALA A 87 6.68 0.43 5.56
N ILE A 88 5.66 -0.41 5.32
CA ILE A 88 5.48 -1.08 4.02
C ILE A 88 5.16 -0.06 2.93
N PHE A 89 4.26 0.90 3.21
CA PHE A 89 3.88 1.92 2.25
C PHE A 89 5.10 2.75 1.80
N GLU A 90 5.89 3.25 2.75
CA GLU A 90 7.11 4.03 2.50
C GLU A 90 8.16 3.22 1.75
N GLN A 91 8.37 1.95 2.13
CA GLN A 91 9.30 1.07 1.43
C GLN A 91 8.98 0.96 -0.06
N VAL A 92 7.70 0.77 -0.40
CA VAL A 92 7.27 0.70 -1.81
C VAL A 92 7.36 2.08 -2.46
N HIS A 93 6.85 3.12 -1.81
CA HIS A 93 6.81 4.48 -2.37
C HIS A 93 8.22 5.03 -2.68
N ASN A 94 9.17 4.90 -1.75
CA ASN A 94 10.52 5.42 -1.89
C ASN A 94 11.25 4.80 -3.09
N ARG A 95 11.08 3.49 -3.33
CA ARG A 95 11.69 2.80 -4.49
C ARG A 95 11.26 3.40 -5.83
N TYR A 96 10.02 3.89 -5.95
CA TYR A 96 9.55 4.53 -7.18
C TYR A 96 9.86 6.02 -7.23
N LEU A 97 9.82 6.70 -6.08
CA LEU A 97 10.16 8.11 -5.96
C LEU A 97 11.61 8.39 -6.39
N GLU A 98 12.52 7.43 -6.25
CA GLU A 98 13.90 7.50 -6.74
C GLU A 98 14.02 7.66 -8.27
N VAL A 99 13.02 7.23 -9.04
CA VAL A 99 13.10 7.17 -10.51
C VAL A 99 11.92 7.85 -11.24
N VAL A 100 10.87 8.23 -10.50
CA VAL A 100 9.71 8.97 -11.02
C VAL A 100 9.59 10.29 -10.27
N ASP A 101 9.96 11.38 -10.94
CA ASP A 101 9.76 12.74 -10.44
C ASP A 101 8.28 13.01 -10.18
N ASP A 102 7.98 13.74 -9.11
CA ASP A 102 6.61 14.15 -8.71
C ASP A 102 5.62 12.97 -8.61
N LEU A 103 6.09 11.81 -8.13
CA LEU A 103 5.24 10.63 -7.95
C LEU A 103 4.13 10.90 -6.92
N ASP A 104 2.89 10.98 -7.41
CA ASP A 104 1.71 11.05 -6.54
C ASP A 104 1.58 9.79 -5.67
N SER A 105 1.34 9.99 -4.37
CA SER A 105 0.99 8.92 -3.44
C SER A 105 -0.27 8.18 -3.91
N ASN A 106 -0.32 6.86 -3.76
CA ASN A 106 -1.57 6.13 -3.99
C ASN A 106 -2.64 6.54 -2.97
N GLU A 107 -3.58 7.39 -3.39
CA GLU A 107 -4.62 7.97 -2.54
C GLU A 107 -5.48 6.92 -1.85
N VAL A 108 -5.80 5.80 -2.52
CA VAL A 108 -6.62 4.74 -1.94
C VAL A 108 -5.93 4.15 -0.71
N VAL A 109 -4.64 3.85 -0.81
CA VAL A 109 -3.86 3.28 0.29
C VAL A 109 -3.62 4.34 1.36
N ARG A 110 -3.20 5.54 0.98
CA ARG A 110 -2.89 6.62 1.93
C ARG A 110 -4.13 7.01 2.73
N GLU A 111 -5.25 7.22 2.07
CA GLU A 111 -6.48 7.70 2.70
C GLU A 111 -7.14 6.63 3.55
N PHE A 112 -7.14 5.37 3.10
CA PHE A 112 -7.57 4.25 3.93
C PHE A 112 -6.78 4.21 5.25
N GLY A 113 -5.46 4.23 5.19
CA GLY A 113 -4.62 4.23 6.40
C GLY A 113 -4.95 5.43 7.30
N ARG A 114 -4.98 6.64 6.72
CA ARG A 114 -5.26 7.88 7.46
C ARG A 114 -6.61 7.81 8.19
N ILE A 115 -7.70 7.57 7.47
CA ILE A 115 -9.06 7.53 8.03
C ILE A 115 -9.17 6.40 9.08
N SER A 116 -8.73 5.19 8.75
CA SER A 116 -8.92 4.05 9.67
C SER A 116 -8.16 4.24 10.98
N PHE A 117 -6.92 4.74 10.94
CA PHE A 117 -6.17 4.97 12.18
C PHE A 117 -6.68 6.18 12.96
N GLU A 118 -7.09 7.27 12.30
CA GLU A 118 -7.71 8.42 12.97
C GLU A 118 -9.00 8.01 13.70
N ASN A 119 -9.89 7.27 13.03
CA ASN A 119 -11.13 6.78 13.63
C ASN A 119 -10.85 5.88 14.84
N LEU A 120 -9.92 4.94 14.72
CA LEU A 120 -9.55 4.04 15.81
C LEU A 120 -8.98 4.82 17.00
N GLU A 121 -8.10 5.78 16.76
CA GLU A 121 -7.56 6.64 17.82
C GLU A 121 -8.65 7.45 18.52
N GLU A 122 -9.64 7.94 17.78
CA GLU A 122 -10.75 8.68 18.36
C GLU A 122 -11.63 7.78 19.25
N VAL A 123 -12.05 6.62 18.77
CA VAL A 123 -12.93 5.72 19.54
C VAL A 123 -12.23 5.13 20.76
N LEU A 124 -10.91 4.91 20.69
CA LEU A 124 -10.10 4.48 21.84
C LEU A 124 -10.06 5.55 22.94
N LYS A 125 -10.00 6.84 22.59
CA LYS A 125 -10.07 7.95 23.55
C LYS A 125 -11.43 8.06 24.23
N GLN A 126 -12.51 7.76 23.49
CA GLN A 126 -13.87 7.76 24.04
C GLN A 126 -14.10 6.58 25.01
N GLY A 127 -13.40 5.46 24.80
CA GLY A 127 -13.41 4.31 25.71
C GLY A 127 -14.71 3.49 25.72
N ASN A 128 -15.67 3.77 24.83
CA ASN A 128 -16.91 3.01 24.74
C ASN A 128 -16.66 1.66 24.05
N PRO A 129 -16.78 0.50 24.75
CA PRO A 129 -16.41 -0.79 24.20
C PRO A 129 -17.22 -1.20 22.96
N THR A 130 -18.50 -0.84 22.92
CA THR A 130 -19.39 -1.11 21.78
C THR A 130 -18.95 -0.35 20.53
N VAL A 131 -18.57 0.92 20.69
CA VAL A 131 -18.10 1.76 19.58
C VAL A 131 -16.74 1.27 19.07
N ILE A 132 -15.83 0.94 19.99
CA ILE A 132 -14.50 0.38 19.65
C ILE A 132 -14.65 -0.92 18.86
N ARG A 133 -15.48 -1.85 19.33
CA ARG A 133 -15.73 -3.13 18.64
C ARG A 133 -16.25 -2.90 17.22
N ARG A 134 -17.21 -1.99 17.05
CA ARG A 134 -17.76 -1.65 15.74
C ARG A 134 -16.67 -1.13 14.80
N GLU A 135 -15.83 -0.21 15.28
CA GLU A 135 -14.79 0.39 14.44
C GLU A 135 -13.69 -0.60 14.05
N VAL A 136 -13.28 -1.49 14.97
CA VAL A 136 -12.33 -2.57 14.67
C VAL A 136 -12.88 -3.53 13.61
N ILE A 137 -14.17 -3.88 13.69
CA ILE A 137 -14.82 -4.73 12.68
C ILE A 137 -14.89 -4.00 11.32
N ASN A 138 -15.28 -2.72 11.31
CA ASN A 138 -15.32 -1.91 10.10
C ASN A 138 -13.95 -1.86 9.42
N PHE A 139 -12.89 -1.58 10.19
CA PHE A 139 -11.52 -1.52 9.69
C PHE A 139 -11.10 -2.83 9.02
N GLN A 140 -11.36 -3.98 9.66
CA GLN A 140 -11.05 -5.29 9.08
C GLN A 140 -11.86 -5.56 7.80
N GLN A 141 -13.15 -5.21 7.78
CA GLN A 141 -14.02 -5.43 6.62
C GLN A 141 -13.57 -4.59 5.42
N GLU A 142 -13.24 -3.32 5.63
CA GLU A 142 -12.74 -2.44 4.58
C GLU A 142 -11.38 -2.87 4.04
N TYR A 143 -10.46 -3.26 4.94
CA TYR A 143 -9.18 -3.86 4.56
C TYR A 143 -9.37 -5.07 3.65
N ASN A 144 -10.24 -6.00 4.04
CA ASN A 144 -10.55 -7.20 3.27
C ASN A 144 -11.22 -6.88 1.93
N LYS A 145 -12.09 -5.86 1.89
CA LYS A 145 -12.74 -5.40 0.65
C LYS A 145 -11.71 -4.87 -0.35
N LEU A 146 -10.73 -4.10 0.12
CA LEU A 146 -9.64 -3.58 -0.71
C LEU A 146 -8.70 -4.70 -1.19
N GLY A 147 -8.43 -5.70 -0.34
CA GLY A 147 -7.66 -6.89 -0.73
C GLY A 147 -8.37 -7.81 -1.74
N LYS A 148 -9.70 -7.82 -1.73
CA LYS A 148 -10.53 -8.59 -2.67
C LYS A 148 -10.76 -7.91 -4.02
N LYS A 149 -10.45 -6.61 -4.16
CA LYS A 149 -10.35 -5.97 -5.47
C LYS A 149 -9.14 -6.55 -6.20
N LYS A 150 -9.28 -7.80 -6.67
CA LYS A 150 -8.47 -8.32 -7.78
C LYS A 150 -8.60 -7.29 -8.89
N ASP A 151 -7.48 -6.82 -9.43
CA ASP A 151 -7.40 -6.07 -10.68
C ASP A 151 -8.52 -6.55 -11.62
N ALA A 152 -9.61 -5.77 -11.69
CA ALA A 152 -10.64 -5.97 -12.68
C ALA A 152 -9.99 -5.56 -14.00
N ARG A 153 -9.38 -6.57 -14.61
CA ARG A 153 -8.94 -6.70 -16.00
C ARG A 153 -9.65 -5.72 -16.92
N GLN A 154 -8.89 -4.80 -17.50
CA GLN A 154 -8.88 -4.52 -18.94
C GLN A 154 -7.76 -3.50 -19.22
N ILE A 155 -6.53 -3.97 -19.36
CA ILE A 155 -5.66 -3.37 -20.37
C ILE A 155 -6.17 -3.98 -21.68
N VAL A 156 -7.15 -3.32 -22.27
CA VAL A 156 -7.42 -3.50 -23.70
C VAL A 156 -6.23 -2.87 -24.40
N ALA A 157 -5.40 -3.71 -25.00
CA ALA A 157 -4.54 -3.27 -26.08
C ALA A 157 -5.46 -3.02 -27.29
N VAL A 158 -5.60 -1.75 -27.67
CA VAL A 158 -5.84 -1.30 -29.05
C VAL A 158 -4.93 -0.09 -29.26
#